data_AF-A0A8J2ZXS5-F1
#
_entry.id   AF-A0A8J2ZXS5-F1
#
_cell.length_a   1.000
_cell.length_b   1.000
_cell.length_c   1.000
_cell.angle_alpha   90.00
_cell.angle_beta   90.00
_cell.angle_gamma   90.00
#
_symmetry.space_group_name_H-M   'P 1'
#
loop_
_entity.id
_entity.type
_entity.pdbx_description
1 polymer ?
#
loop_
_entity_poly.entity_id
_entity_poly.type
_entity_poly.pdbx_seq_one_letter_code
_entity_poly.pdbx_strand_id
1 'polypeptide(L)'
;MHHLRRFGLILLLLILSVGCSSQPSAQGSNPDYQTTKKMVIDMLKSDDGQKAIQDILSDDQFKKELVINQDFVKKTITEAVASEKSKDFWEQMLADPEFSQQLATTMQKNNEKILKQLMNDPNYQEAMMAIFKAPDMESQYLDLLETQPFRKQIQKEIIETMESPLFSTQMSKALQKAVKQEMQQSESKSGGGNEGGDQTGQSS
;
A
#
# COMPACT_ATOMS: atom_id res chain seq x y z
N MET A 1 5.34 106.50 45.83
CA MET A 1 5.62 105.12 46.33
C MET A 1 4.36 104.30 46.71
N HIS A 2 3.13 104.66 46.27
CA HIS A 2 1.92 103.86 46.53
C HIS A 2 1.46 102.98 45.35
N HIS A 3 1.82 103.31 44.11
CA HIS A 3 1.42 102.53 42.92
C HIS A 3 2.25 101.24 42.75
N LEU A 4 3.54 101.26 43.12
CA LEU A 4 4.41 100.07 43.09
C LEU A 4 4.02 99.04 44.17
N ARG A 5 3.52 99.51 45.32
CA ARG A 5 3.00 98.67 46.42
C ARG A 5 1.64 98.05 46.11
N ARG A 6 0.81 98.73 45.30
CA ARG A 6 -0.48 98.23 44.82
C ARG A 6 -0.33 97.20 43.69
N PHE A 7 0.67 97.36 42.82
CA PHE A 7 0.98 96.40 41.76
C PHE A 7 1.54 95.08 42.32
N GLY A 8 2.39 95.14 43.36
CA GLY A 8 2.90 93.94 44.02
C GLY A 8 1.83 93.11 44.74
N LEU A 9 0.78 93.76 45.27
CA LEU A 9 -0.35 93.07 45.93
C LEU A 9 -1.28 92.36 44.94
N ILE A 10 -1.42 92.88 43.72
CA ILE A 10 -2.23 92.27 42.65
C ILE A 10 -1.47 91.08 42.02
N LEU A 11 -0.15 91.17 41.90
CA LEU A 11 0.69 90.05 41.41
C LEU A 11 0.74 88.88 42.42
N LEU A 12 0.73 89.16 43.72
CA LEU A 12 0.66 88.14 44.77
C LEU A 12 -0.71 87.42 44.78
N LEU A 13 -1.80 88.14 44.49
CA LEU A 13 -3.16 87.56 44.47
C LEU A 13 -3.40 86.64 43.26
N LEU A 14 -2.68 86.86 42.13
CA LEU A 14 -2.81 86.05 40.92
C LEU A 14 -2.09 84.68 41.01
N ILE A 15 -1.09 84.57 41.89
CA ILE A 15 -0.32 83.33 42.10
C ILE A 15 -1.06 82.34 43.01
N LEU A 16 -1.93 82.83 43.91
CA LEU A 16 -2.71 81.99 44.82
C LEU A 16 -3.95 81.33 44.18
N SER A 17 -4.30 81.69 42.93
CA SER A 17 -5.44 81.10 42.20
C SER A 17 -5.10 79.85 41.37
N VAL A 18 -3.85 79.38 41.35
CA VAL A 18 -3.49 78.06 40.81
C VAL A 18 -3.60 77.01 41.92
N GLY A 19 -4.82 76.85 42.45
CA GLY A 19 -5.20 75.81 43.40
C GLY A 19 -6.23 74.90 42.74
N CYS A 20 -5.77 73.99 41.88
CA CYS A 20 -6.58 72.86 41.42
C CYS A 20 -5.96 71.58 42.01
N SER A 21 -6.80 70.81 42.67
CA SER A 21 -6.50 69.61 43.46
C SER A 21 -5.53 68.63 42.79
N SER A 22 -4.39 68.38 43.43
CA SER A 22 -3.62 67.15 43.23
C SER A 22 -3.30 66.51 44.58
N GLN A 23 -4.01 65.41 44.84
CA GLN A 23 -3.79 64.49 45.95
C GLN A 23 -2.48 63.70 45.71
N PRO A 24 -1.74 63.29 46.77
CA PRO A 24 -0.45 62.64 46.60
C PRO A 24 -0.59 61.12 46.51
N SER A 25 -0.07 60.52 45.43
CA SER A 25 0.30 59.09 45.34
C SER A 25 1.05 58.87 44.02
N ALA A 26 2.38 58.73 44.05
CA ALA A 26 3.06 57.44 44.17
C ALA A 26 2.60 56.40 43.12
N GLN A 27 3.38 56.32 42.03
CA GLN A 27 3.80 55.10 41.35
C GLN A 27 2.77 54.00 41.00
N GLY A 28 2.42 53.91 39.71
CA GLY A 28 1.99 52.65 39.07
C GLY A 28 0.59 52.64 38.46
N SER A 29 0.52 52.52 37.13
CA SER A 29 -0.65 52.12 36.30
C SER A 29 -1.93 52.97 36.36
N ASN A 30 -2.33 53.53 35.21
CA ASN A 30 -3.66 54.12 35.02
C ASN A 30 -4.77 53.09 35.36
N PRO A 31 -5.61 53.33 36.38
CA PRO A 31 -6.74 52.43 36.72
C PRO A 31 -7.77 52.32 35.60
N ASP A 32 -7.82 53.32 34.71
CA ASP A 32 -8.71 53.36 33.55
C ASP A 32 -8.30 52.36 32.45
N TYR A 33 -7.00 52.09 32.29
CA TYR A 33 -6.51 51.15 31.27
C TYR A 33 -6.85 49.70 31.62
N GLN A 34 -6.67 49.31 32.89
CA GLN A 34 -7.03 47.97 33.36
C GLN A 34 -8.54 47.75 33.34
N THR A 35 -9.33 48.78 33.66
CA THR A 35 -10.79 48.74 33.62
C THR A 35 -11.29 48.63 32.18
N THR A 36 -10.76 49.45 31.26
CA THR A 36 -11.09 49.38 29.83
C THR A 36 -10.67 48.05 29.22
N LYS A 37 -9.49 47.53 29.56
CA LYS A 37 -9.02 46.21 29.12
C LYS A 37 -9.97 45.10 29.58
N LYS A 38 -10.44 45.15 30.82
CA LYS A 38 -11.40 44.17 31.35
C LYS A 38 -12.74 44.27 30.64
N MET A 39 -13.25 45.47 30.41
CA MET A 39 -14.49 45.70 29.66
C MET A 39 -14.41 45.17 28.22
N VAL A 40 -13.29 45.39 27.51
CA VAL A 40 -13.10 44.86 26.15
C VAL A 40 -13.00 43.33 26.15
N ILE A 41 -12.30 42.74 27.13
CA ILE A 41 -12.24 41.28 27.27
C ILE A 41 -13.63 40.70 27.55
N ASP A 42 -14.42 41.35 28.40
CA ASP A 42 -15.76 40.91 28.76
C ASP A 42 -16.74 41.07 27.57
N MET A 43 -16.59 42.11 26.75
CA MET A 43 -17.33 42.25 25.47
C MET A 43 -16.93 41.19 24.44
N LEU A 44 -15.64 40.84 24.31
CA LEU A 44 -15.22 39.79 23.39
C LEU A 44 -15.69 38.39 23.84
N LYS A 45 -15.82 38.19 25.15
CA LYS A 45 -16.31 36.93 25.72
C LYS A 45 -17.83 36.83 25.80
N SER A 46 -18.54 37.95 25.73
CA SER A 46 -20.01 37.95 25.77
C SER A 46 -20.59 37.22 24.57
N ASP A 47 -21.83 36.77 24.71
CA ASP A 47 -22.54 36.06 23.64
C ASP A 47 -22.64 36.90 22.36
N ASP A 48 -22.78 38.22 22.51
CA ASP A 48 -22.83 39.15 21.38
C ASP A 48 -21.46 39.30 20.69
N GLY A 49 -20.37 39.31 21.45
CA GLY A 49 -19.01 39.30 20.90
C GLY A 49 -18.68 38.00 20.16
N GLN A 50 -19.09 36.85 20.71
CA GLN A 50 -18.92 35.56 20.06
C GLN A 50 -19.75 35.45 18.76
N LYS A 51 -21.01 35.92 18.78
CA LYS A 51 -21.85 35.98 17.57
C LYS A 51 -21.27 36.89 16.51
N ALA A 52 -20.79 38.08 16.88
CA ALA A 52 -20.16 39.00 15.93
C ALA A 52 -18.91 38.39 15.27
N ILE A 53 -18.08 37.65 16.03
CA ILE A 53 -16.94 36.92 15.47
C ILE A 53 -17.41 35.78 14.56
N GLN A 54 -18.46 35.04 14.94
CA GLN A 54 -19.03 33.97 14.13
C GLN A 54 -19.62 34.48 12.81
N ASP A 55 -20.28 35.64 12.83
CA ASP A 55 -20.82 36.29 11.64
C ASP A 55 -19.70 36.73 10.69
N ILE A 56 -18.62 37.30 11.24
CA ILE A 56 -17.42 37.67 10.48
C ILE A 56 -16.73 36.42 9.91
N LEU A 57 -16.60 35.34 10.68
CA LEU A 57 -16.03 34.07 10.19
C LEU A 57 -16.93 33.35 9.17
N SER A 58 -18.22 33.65 9.17
CA SER A 58 -19.19 33.12 8.21
C SER A 58 -19.15 33.88 6.88
N ASP A 59 -18.58 35.09 6.86
CA ASP A 59 -18.37 35.89 5.66
C ASP A 59 -17.31 35.26 4.73
N ASP A 60 -17.69 35.05 3.47
CA ASP A 60 -16.84 34.36 2.49
C ASP A 60 -15.63 35.19 2.04
N GLN A 61 -15.63 36.51 2.20
CA GLN A 61 -14.44 37.33 1.98
C GLN A 61 -13.45 37.16 3.14
N PHE A 62 -13.96 37.11 4.37
CA PHE A 62 -13.11 36.92 5.54
C PHE A 62 -12.51 35.50 5.60
N LYS A 63 -13.27 34.46 5.22
CA LYS A 63 -12.74 33.07 5.09
C LYS A 63 -11.59 32.96 4.09
N LYS A 64 -11.61 33.74 3.02
CA LYS A 64 -10.56 33.74 1.99
C LYS A 64 -9.29 34.45 2.47
N GLU A 65 -9.43 35.48 3.30
CA GLU A 65 -8.33 36.28 3.85
C GLU A 65 -7.71 35.65 5.12
N LEU A 66 -8.39 34.68 5.74
CA LEU A 66 -7.84 33.94 6.87
C LEU A 66 -6.59 33.18 6.44
N VAL A 67 -5.43 33.69 6.84
CA VAL A 67 -4.13 33.04 6.60
C VAL A 67 -4.08 31.74 7.40
N ILE A 68 -4.44 30.65 6.73
CA ILE A 68 -4.27 29.30 7.24
C ILE A 68 -2.77 29.07 7.41
N ASN A 69 -2.34 28.88 8.65
CA ASN A 69 -0.96 28.52 8.94
C ASN A 69 -0.64 27.17 8.26
N GLN A 70 0.17 27.21 7.21
CA GLN A 70 0.46 26.03 6.40
C GLN A 70 1.15 24.94 7.21
N ASP A 71 2.00 25.29 8.17
CA ASP A 71 2.68 24.32 9.03
C ASP A 71 1.69 23.61 9.96
N PHE A 72 0.76 24.36 10.56
CA PHE A 72 -0.30 23.81 11.39
C PHE A 72 -1.22 22.90 10.58
N VAL A 73 -1.63 23.31 9.37
CA VAL A 73 -2.48 22.47 8.51
C VAL A 73 -1.76 21.25 7.98
N LYS A 74 -0.52 21.39 7.53
CA LYS A 74 0.31 20.26 7.11
C LYS A 74 0.49 19.27 8.25
N LYS A 75 0.79 19.75 9.46
CA LYS A 75 0.92 18.92 10.65
C LYS A 75 -0.38 18.20 10.98
N THR A 76 -1.50 18.93 11.02
CA THR A 76 -2.83 18.36 11.32
C THR A 76 -3.25 17.33 10.28
N ILE A 77 -3.06 17.60 8.99
CA ILE A 77 -3.36 16.63 7.93
C ILE A 77 -2.46 15.40 8.06
N THR A 78 -1.15 15.58 8.31
CA THR A 78 -0.21 14.47 8.46
C THR A 78 -0.58 13.59 9.66
N GLU A 79 -0.88 14.22 10.81
CA GLU A 79 -1.31 13.53 12.03
C GLU A 79 -2.66 12.84 11.83
N ALA A 80 -3.60 13.49 11.15
CA ALA A 80 -4.88 12.88 10.80
C ALA A 80 -4.65 11.63 9.94
N VAL A 81 -3.96 11.76 8.80
CA VAL A 81 -3.69 10.66 7.85
C VAL A 81 -2.91 9.51 8.49
N ALA A 82 -1.98 9.80 9.40
CA ALA A 82 -1.20 8.78 10.11
C ALA A 82 -1.92 8.17 11.32
N SER A 83 -3.05 8.72 11.76
CA SER A 83 -3.81 8.20 12.88
C SER A 83 -4.53 6.90 12.54
N GLU A 84 -4.77 6.06 13.55
CA GLU A 84 -5.59 4.85 13.42
C GLU A 84 -7.00 5.15 12.90
N LYS A 85 -7.56 6.32 13.26
CA LYS A 85 -8.87 6.78 12.77
C LYS A 85 -8.90 7.01 11.24
N SER A 86 -7.74 7.24 10.62
CA SER A 86 -7.67 7.33 9.16
C SER A 86 -7.79 5.99 8.47
N LYS A 87 -7.46 4.86 9.14
CA LYS A 87 -7.68 3.54 8.54
C LYS A 87 -9.16 3.31 8.29
N ASP A 88 -10.00 3.53 9.30
CA ASP A 88 -11.46 3.42 9.19
C ASP A 88 -12.01 4.35 8.09
N PHE A 89 -11.49 5.58 8.00
CA PHE A 89 -11.87 6.52 6.93
C PHE A 89 -11.50 5.98 5.55
N TRP A 90 -10.27 5.49 5.36
CA TRP A 90 -9.84 4.93 4.08
C TRP A 90 -10.60 3.66 3.72
N GLU A 91 -10.93 2.80 4.68
CA GLU A 91 -11.76 1.62 4.44
C GLU A 91 -13.16 2.01 3.95
N GLN A 92 -13.80 3.00 4.58
CA GLN A 92 -15.11 3.51 4.14
C GLN A 92 -15.03 4.15 2.75
N MET A 93 -14.01 4.96 2.49
CA MET A 93 -13.81 5.60 1.19
C MET A 93 -13.51 4.59 0.09
N LEU A 94 -12.71 3.55 0.36
CA LEU A 94 -12.41 2.50 -0.61
C LEU A 94 -13.61 1.55 -0.83
N ALA A 95 -14.53 1.46 0.12
CA ALA A 95 -15.80 0.75 -0.08
C ALA A 95 -16.76 1.52 -1.00
N ASP A 96 -16.58 2.83 -1.18
CA ASP A 96 -17.37 3.64 -2.12
C ASP A 96 -16.95 3.32 -3.58
N PRO A 97 -17.87 2.84 -4.43
CA PRO A 97 -17.53 2.45 -5.80
C PRO A 97 -17.06 3.59 -6.69
N GLU A 98 -17.62 4.80 -6.54
CA GLU A 98 -17.26 5.97 -7.36
C GLU A 98 -15.84 6.42 -7.02
N PHE A 99 -15.55 6.53 -5.72
CA PHE A 99 -14.23 6.85 -5.24
C PHE A 99 -13.20 5.80 -5.66
N SER A 100 -13.49 4.51 -5.45
CA SER A 100 -12.58 3.42 -5.82
C SER A 100 -12.34 3.35 -7.33
N GLN A 101 -13.36 3.61 -8.16
CA GLN A 101 -13.18 3.66 -9.61
C GLN A 101 -12.26 4.81 -10.03
N GLN A 102 -12.46 6.01 -9.47
CA GLN A 102 -11.63 7.16 -9.78
C GLN A 102 -10.19 6.95 -9.29
N LEU A 103 -10.02 6.40 -8.10
CA LEU A 103 -8.71 6.04 -7.54
C LEU A 103 -8.00 5.01 -8.41
N ALA A 104 -8.68 3.93 -8.78
CA ALA A 104 -8.13 2.87 -9.64
C ALA A 104 -7.72 3.41 -11.01
N THR A 105 -8.55 4.27 -11.62
CA THR A 105 -8.26 4.90 -12.91
C THR A 105 -7.03 5.81 -12.81
N THR A 106 -6.94 6.60 -11.75
CA THR A 106 -5.79 7.50 -11.52
C THR A 106 -4.50 6.71 -11.30
N MET A 107 -4.58 5.57 -10.60
CA MET A 107 -3.43 4.71 -10.33
C MET A 107 -3.08 3.76 -11.47
N GLN A 108 -3.99 3.53 -12.43
CA GLN A 108 -3.87 2.48 -13.45
C GLN A 108 -2.51 2.46 -14.14
N LYS A 109 -2.06 3.61 -14.66
CA LYS A 109 -0.79 3.71 -15.39
C LYS A 109 0.42 3.38 -14.51
N ASN A 110 0.42 3.83 -13.26
CA ASN A 110 1.49 3.55 -12.32
C ASN A 110 1.46 2.09 -11.88
N ASN A 111 0.26 1.53 -11.64
CA ASN A 111 0.08 0.14 -11.27
C ASN A 111 0.54 -0.79 -12.40
N GLU A 112 0.19 -0.50 -13.65
CA GLU A 112 0.68 -1.24 -14.83
C GLU A 112 2.21 -1.23 -14.90
N LYS A 113 2.83 -0.07 -14.67
CA LYS A 113 4.29 0.06 -14.66
C LYS A 113 4.91 -0.81 -13.55
N ILE A 114 4.35 -0.77 -12.34
CA ILE A 114 4.81 -1.58 -11.22
C ILE A 114 4.68 -3.07 -11.55
N LEU A 115 3.52 -3.52 -12.05
CA LEU A 115 3.31 -4.91 -12.44
C LEU A 115 4.29 -5.37 -13.52
N LYS A 116 4.54 -4.53 -14.54
CA LYS A 116 5.55 -4.82 -15.59
C LYS A 116 6.97 -4.92 -15.03
N GLN A 117 7.30 -4.11 -14.04
CA GLN A 117 8.61 -4.19 -13.37
C GLN A 117 8.71 -5.44 -12.50
N LEU A 118 7.67 -5.75 -11.73
CA LEU A 118 7.58 -6.94 -10.89
C LEU A 118 7.66 -8.23 -11.71
N MET A 119 7.13 -8.28 -12.95
CA MET A 119 7.32 -9.46 -13.81
C MET A 119 8.79 -9.80 -14.09
N ASN A 120 9.70 -8.84 -13.95
CA ASN A 120 11.15 -9.07 -14.10
C ASN A 120 11.86 -9.29 -12.75
N ASP A 121 11.14 -9.19 -11.63
CA ASP A 121 11.67 -9.41 -10.29
C ASP A 121 11.67 -10.92 -9.97
N PRO A 122 12.80 -11.51 -9.52
CA PRO A 122 12.89 -12.94 -9.24
C PRO A 122 11.91 -13.44 -8.18
N ASN A 123 11.63 -12.65 -7.13
CA ASN A 123 10.72 -13.08 -6.06
C ASN A 123 9.27 -13.10 -6.56
N TYR A 124 8.89 -12.08 -7.34
CA TYR A 124 7.57 -12.05 -7.98
C TYR A 124 7.41 -13.17 -9.01
N GLN A 125 8.46 -13.48 -9.77
CA GLN A 125 8.47 -14.63 -10.67
C GLN A 125 8.31 -15.95 -9.92
N GLU A 126 8.97 -16.12 -8.78
CA GLU A 126 8.81 -17.31 -7.93
C GLU A 126 7.37 -17.45 -7.43
N ALA A 127 6.77 -16.37 -6.94
CA ALA A 127 5.37 -16.35 -6.54
C ALA A 127 4.44 -16.69 -7.72
N MET A 128 4.71 -16.15 -8.91
CA MET A 128 3.94 -16.45 -10.13
C MET A 128 4.10 -17.93 -10.54
N MET A 129 5.30 -18.49 -10.43
CA MET A 129 5.54 -19.91 -10.69
C MET A 129 4.82 -20.83 -9.70
N ALA A 130 4.67 -20.41 -8.45
CA ALA A 130 3.84 -21.14 -7.48
C ALA A 130 2.37 -21.18 -7.93
N ILE A 131 1.85 -20.07 -8.49
CA ILE A 131 0.49 -20.02 -9.06
C ILE A 131 0.37 -20.97 -10.26
N PHE A 132 1.35 -20.99 -11.18
CA PHE A 132 1.32 -21.91 -12.32
C PHE A 132 1.44 -23.39 -11.94
N LYS A 133 2.02 -23.70 -10.79
CA LYS A 133 2.11 -25.06 -10.25
C LYS A 133 0.91 -25.46 -9.39
N ALA A 134 -0.11 -24.61 -9.28
CA ALA A 134 -1.32 -24.97 -8.56
C ALA A 134 -2.02 -26.15 -9.25
N PRO A 135 -2.64 -27.09 -8.49
CA PRO A 135 -3.29 -28.28 -9.06
C PRO A 135 -4.32 -27.98 -10.16
N ASP A 136 -5.07 -26.88 -10.03
CA ASP A 136 -6.05 -26.47 -11.04
C ASP A 136 -5.39 -26.06 -12.37
N MET A 137 -4.21 -25.42 -12.31
CA MET A 137 -3.43 -25.08 -13.49
C MET A 137 -2.77 -26.33 -14.09
N GLU A 138 -2.27 -27.23 -13.25
CA GLU A 138 -1.73 -28.52 -13.69
C GLU A 138 -2.75 -29.31 -14.50
N SER A 139 -4.01 -29.40 -14.05
CA SER A 139 -5.09 -30.04 -14.81
C SER A 139 -5.28 -29.41 -16.19
N GLN A 140 -5.28 -28.07 -16.29
CA GLN A 140 -5.41 -27.39 -17.58
C GLN A 140 -4.21 -27.64 -18.50
N TYR A 141 -3.00 -27.74 -17.94
CA TYR A 141 -1.81 -28.11 -18.72
C TYR A 141 -1.90 -29.55 -19.21
N LEU A 142 -2.36 -30.49 -18.39
CA LEU A 142 -2.57 -31.88 -18.81
C LEU A 142 -3.61 -31.97 -19.94
N ASP A 143 -4.73 -31.26 -19.82
CA ASP A 143 -5.74 -31.18 -20.88
C ASP A 143 -5.16 -30.62 -22.19
N LEU A 144 -4.25 -29.64 -22.10
CA LEU A 144 -3.54 -29.10 -23.27
C LEU A 144 -2.66 -30.16 -23.95
N LEU A 145 -1.97 -31.01 -23.20
CA LEU A 145 -1.15 -32.11 -23.74
C LEU A 145 -2.02 -33.14 -24.48
N GLU A 146 -3.27 -33.30 -24.06
CA GLU A 146 -4.21 -34.22 -24.71
C GLU A 146 -4.81 -33.67 -26.00
N THR A 147 -4.63 -32.38 -26.31
CA THR A 147 -5.18 -31.77 -27.52
C THR A 147 -4.58 -32.37 -28.80
N GLN A 148 -5.39 -32.40 -29.86
CA GLN A 148 -4.99 -32.95 -31.16
C GLN A 148 -3.69 -32.32 -31.74
N PRO A 149 -3.47 -30.99 -31.67
CA PRO A 149 -2.21 -30.41 -32.13
C PRO A 149 -0.99 -30.92 -31.35
N PHE A 150 -1.12 -31.04 -30.03
CA PHE A 150 -0.04 -31.50 -29.17
C PHE A 150 0.24 -33.00 -29.37
N ARG A 151 -0.80 -33.83 -29.50
CA ARG A 151 -0.66 -35.25 -29.86
C ARG A 151 0.05 -35.45 -31.19
N LYS A 152 -0.21 -34.61 -32.21
CA LYS A 152 0.50 -34.68 -33.49
C LYS A 152 1.99 -34.36 -33.34
N GLN A 153 2.33 -33.38 -32.51
CA GLN A 153 3.74 -33.05 -32.22
C GLN A 153 4.44 -34.20 -31.49
N ILE A 154 3.80 -34.76 -30.45
CA ILE A 154 4.32 -35.96 -29.75
C ILE A 154 4.51 -37.11 -30.75
N GLN A 155 3.52 -37.39 -31.59
CA GLN A 155 3.61 -38.47 -32.58
C GLN A 155 4.79 -38.26 -33.53
N LYS A 156 5.00 -37.03 -33.99
CA LYS A 156 6.13 -36.68 -34.85
C LYS A 156 7.46 -36.90 -34.12
N GLU A 157 7.61 -36.43 -32.90
CA GLU A 157 8.84 -36.61 -32.09
C GLU A 157 9.12 -38.09 -31.80
N ILE A 158 8.08 -38.90 -31.55
CA ILE A 158 8.23 -40.35 -31.39
C ILE A 158 8.75 -40.99 -32.67
N ILE A 159 8.17 -40.65 -33.83
CA ILE A 159 8.61 -41.18 -35.12
C ILE A 159 10.07 -40.78 -35.40
N GLU A 160 10.41 -39.50 -35.22
CA GLU A 160 11.79 -39.01 -35.39
C GLU A 160 12.78 -39.70 -34.43
N THR A 161 12.36 -39.95 -33.19
CA THR A 161 13.17 -40.70 -32.21
C THR A 161 13.37 -42.15 -32.65
N MET A 162 12.33 -42.81 -33.17
CA MET A 162 12.40 -44.18 -33.67
C MET A 162 13.30 -44.31 -34.91
N GLU A 163 13.29 -43.31 -35.77
CA GLU A 163 14.15 -43.23 -36.96
C GLU A 163 15.61 -42.89 -36.61
N SER A 164 15.89 -42.49 -35.37
CA SER A 164 17.24 -42.15 -34.95
C SER A 164 18.18 -43.37 -35.00
N PRO A 165 19.44 -43.20 -35.48
CA PRO A 165 20.42 -44.29 -35.52
C PRO A 165 20.69 -44.91 -34.13
N LEU A 166 20.61 -44.08 -33.08
CA LEU A 166 20.78 -44.52 -31.70
C LEU A 166 19.67 -45.49 -31.30
N PHE A 167 18.41 -45.13 -31.54
CA PHE A 167 17.27 -45.97 -31.21
C PHE A 167 17.25 -47.25 -32.04
N SER A 168 17.50 -47.15 -33.35
CA SER A 168 17.60 -48.31 -34.24
C SER A 168 18.68 -49.30 -33.78
N THR A 169 19.84 -48.80 -33.33
CA THR A 169 20.92 -49.63 -32.76
C THR A 169 20.51 -50.30 -31.45
N GLN A 170 19.86 -49.56 -30.55
CA GLN A 170 19.38 -50.10 -29.26
C GLN A 170 18.29 -51.15 -29.48
N MET A 171 17.33 -50.88 -30.36
CA MET A 171 16.27 -51.82 -30.72
C MET A 171 16.84 -53.09 -31.35
N SER A 172 17.80 -52.96 -32.27
CA SER A 172 18.48 -54.11 -32.88
C SER A 172 19.19 -54.97 -31.84
N LYS A 173 19.90 -54.36 -30.88
CA LYS A 173 20.54 -55.09 -29.76
C LYS A 173 19.51 -55.76 -28.85
N ALA A 174 18.40 -55.10 -28.56
CA ALA A 174 17.33 -55.65 -27.73
C ALA A 174 16.67 -56.87 -28.41
N LEU A 175 16.37 -56.78 -29.71
CA LEU A 175 15.84 -57.90 -30.50
C LEU A 175 16.82 -59.07 -30.55
N GLN A 176 18.10 -58.81 -30.80
CA GLN A 176 19.13 -59.86 -30.77
C GLN A 176 19.22 -60.54 -29.40
N LYS A 177 19.08 -59.80 -28.30
CA LYS A 177 19.08 -60.36 -26.95
C LYS A 177 17.84 -61.20 -26.68
N ALA A 178 16.66 -60.72 -27.08
CA ALA A 178 15.40 -61.46 -26.94
C ALA A 178 15.43 -62.78 -27.71
N VAL A 179 15.88 -62.77 -28.97
CA VAL A 179 16.05 -63.97 -29.79
C VAL A 179 17.05 -64.95 -29.15
N LYS A 180 18.20 -64.45 -28.66
CA LYS A 180 19.17 -65.31 -27.95
C LYS A 180 18.58 -65.93 -26.68
N GLN A 181 17.79 -65.19 -25.91
CA GLN A 181 17.15 -65.71 -24.70
C GLN A 181 16.09 -66.76 -25.05
N GLU A 182 15.29 -66.54 -26.10
CA GLU A 182 14.28 -67.50 -26.55
C GLU A 182 14.91 -68.77 -27.11
N MET A 183 16.02 -68.67 -27.85
CA MET A 183 16.79 -69.83 -28.31
C MET A 183 17.44 -70.62 -27.16
N GLN A 184 17.97 -69.94 -26.14
CA GLN A 184 18.50 -70.60 -24.95
C GLN A 184 17.38 -71.25 -24.11
N GLN A 185 16.18 -70.68 -24.13
CA GLN A 185 15.01 -71.22 -23.44
C GLN A 185 14.36 -72.40 -24.20
N SER A 186 14.51 -72.45 -25.53
CA SER A 186 14.06 -73.58 -26.36
C SER A 186 15.05 -74.75 -26.34
N GLU A 187 16.36 -74.50 -26.29
CA GLU A 187 17.36 -75.57 -26.08
C GLU A 187 17.23 -76.24 -24.69
N SER A 188 16.83 -75.50 -23.66
CA SER A 188 16.55 -76.06 -22.32
C SER A 188 15.21 -76.79 -22.21
N LYS A 189 14.29 -76.63 -23.18
CA LYS A 189 13.07 -77.46 -23.32
C LYS A 189 13.22 -78.65 -24.27
N SER A 190 14.23 -78.67 -25.14
CA SER A 190 14.46 -79.78 -26.09
C SER A 190 15.41 -80.87 -25.57
N GLY A 191 16.03 -80.70 -24.40
CA GLY A 191 16.98 -81.67 -23.82
C GLY A 191 16.39 -82.72 -22.87
N GLY A 192 15.07 -82.74 -22.67
CA GLY A 192 14.39 -83.61 -21.70
C GLY A 192 13.51 -84.67 -22.35
N GLY A 193 14.05 -85.43 -23.30
CA GLY A 193 13.28 -86.47 -23.98
C GLY A 193 14.15 -87.40 -24.77
N ASN A 194 14.65 -88.44 -24.09
CA ASN A 194 14.81 -89.82 -24.56
C ASN A 194 16.19 -90.43 -24.23
N GLU A 195 16.32 -90.99 -23.03
CA GLU A 195 17.15 -92.17 -22.78
C GLU A 195 16.35 -93.12 -21.89
N GLY A 196 15.92 -94.24 -22.46
CA GLY A 196 15.06 -95.20 -21.76
C GLY A 196 14.62 -96.38 -22.63
N GLY A 197 15.54 -97.00 -23.34
CA GLY A 197 15.43 -98.37 -23.86
C GLY A 197 16.84 -98.94 -23.92
N ASP A 198 17.17 -100.17 -23.58
CA ASP A 198 16.45 -101.39 -23.24
C ASP A 198 17.58 -102.32 -22.72
N GLN A 199 17.33 -103.19 -21.73
CA GLN A 199 17.73 -104.62 -21.78
C GLN A 199 17.69 -105.33 -20.41
N THR A 200 16.81 -106.33 -20.39
CA THR A 200 16.98 -107.71 -19.88
C THR A 200 17.37 -107.96 -18.42
N GLY A 201 16.54 -108.76 -17.73
CA GLY A 201 16.89 -109.32 -16.42
C GLY A 201 15.78 -110.10 -15.73
N GLN A 202 15.40 -111.24 -16.31
CA GLN A 202 15.02 -112.51 -15.67
C GLN A 202 14.74 -112.56 -14.14
N SER A 203 13.62 -113.22 -13.81
CA SER A 203 13.43 -114.23 -12.72
C SER A 203 12.44 -113.88 -11.60
N SER A 204 11.53 -114.85 -11.42
CA SER A 204 10.65 -115.15 -10.27
C SER A 204 9.30 -114.45 -10.20
#